data_AF-A0A1E7FJE9-F1
#
_entry.id   AF-A0A1E7FJE9-F1
#
_cell.length_a   1.000
_cell.length_b   1.000
_cell.length_c   1.000
_cell.angle_alpha   90.00
_cell.angle_beta   90.00
_cell.angle_gamma   90.00
#
_symmetry.space_group_name_H-M   'P 1'
#
loop_
_entity.id
_entity.type
_entity.pdbx_description
1 polymer ?
#
loop_
_entity_poly.entity_id
_entity_poly.type
_entity_poly.pdbx_seq_one_letter_code
_entity_poly.pdbx_strand_id
1 'polypeptide(L)'
;MNLPSTVSTLLVSISFWKTIGKNPKFMVPMTTAAFSTATATTTANSTVRVKGSGVESVNTHYEWTPATVIPPGFETVCVQNRWGVESTWKMLNNGKPWLRASNDAYIYLNSADGQWWIDKPDGDGVYVAPKEDQAAPQQGDATSSSSSCGGTGEASHAVPPATGWRALSPLYDPAPLVELIENSNINNDI
;
A
#
# COMPACT_ATOMS: atom_id res chain seq x y z
N MET A 1 2.20 43.62 -21.11
CA MET A 1 2.70 42.22 -21.16
C MET A 1 2.22 41.55 -19.88
N ASN A 2 1.13 40.78 -19.96
CA ASN A 2 0.56 40.05 -18.82
C ASN A 2 0.88 38.57 -18.99
N LEU A 3 1.66 38.00 -18.07
CA LEU A 3 1.72 36.56 -17.86
C LEU A 3 0.61 36.19 -16.85
N PRO A 4 -0.19 35.15 -17.08
CA PRO A 4 -0.97 34.54 -16.02
C PRO A 4 -0.10 33.57 -15.22
N SER A 5 0.08 33.84 -13.92
CA SER A 5 0.62 32.88 -12.96
C SER A 5 -0.44 31.83 -12.64
N THR A 6 -0.32 30.64 -13.22
CA THR A 6 -1.02 29.44 -12.78
C THR A 6 -0.24 28.78 -11.65
N VAL A 7 -0.58 29.11 -10.41
CA VAL A 7 -0.24 28.28 -9.24
C VAL A 7 -1.53 27.65 -8.78
N SER A 8 -1.80 26.44 -9.24
CA SER A 8 -2.95 25.65 -8.80
C SER A 8 -2.53 24.18 -8.71
N THR A 9 -3.17 23.43 -7.80
CA THR A 9 -3.11 21.96 -7.63
C THR A 9 -1.90 21.31 -6.95
N LEU A 10 -1.41 21.82 -5.80
CA LEU A 10 -0.41 21.10 -4.99
C LEU A 10 -0.68 21.14 -3.48
N LEU A 11 -1.95 21.09 -3.05
CA LEU A 11 -2.30 21.23 -1.62
C LEU A 11 -3.09 20.07 -1.01
N VAL A 12 -3.56 19.08 -1.79
CA VAL A 12 -4.41 18.01 -1.23
C VAL A 12 -3.60 16.83 -0.67
N SER A 13 -2.47 16.47 -1.27
CA SER A 13 -1.64 15.32 -0.82
C SER A 13 -0.82 15.57 0.47
N ILE A 14 -0.68 16.83 0.90
CA ILE A 14 0.20 17.21 2.03
C ILE A 14 -0.45 16.97 3.40
N SER A 15 -1.77 16.79 3.45
CA SER A 15 -2.53 16.88 4.72
C SER A 15 -2.20 15.77 5.73
N PHE A 16 -1.76 14.59 5.30
CA PHE A 16 -1.33 13.53 6.23
C PHE A 16 0.20 13.53 6.47
N TRP A 17 0.97 13.96 5.48
CA TRP A 17 2.44 13.88 5.48
C TRP A 17 3.11 14.97 6.34
N LYS A 18 2.35 16.02 6.73
CA LYS A 18 2.85 17.15 7.55
C LYS A 18 3.12 16.78 9.03
N THR A 19 2.68 15.61 9.50
CA THR A 19 2.80 15.18 10.91
C THR A 19 4.11 14.42 11.21
N ILE A 20 4.84 13.95 10.19
CA ILE A 20 6.05 13.12 10.38
C ILE A 20 7.31 13.99 10.60
N GLY A 21 7.26 15.27 10.26
CA GLY A 21 8.43 16.15 10.14
C GLY A 21 8.89 16.94 11.37
N LYS A 22 8.71 16.46 12.62
CA LYS A 22 9.27 17.15 13.80
C LYS A 22 9.89 16.17 14.81
N ASN A 23 11.20 15.96 14.69
CA ASN A 23 12.23 15.84 15.74
C ASN A 23 13.31 14.79 15.41
N PRO A 24 14.52 15.17 14.96
CA PRO A 24 15.65 14.25 14.95
C PRO A 24 16.52 14.48 16.20
N LYS A 25 16.31 13.69 17.25
CA LYS A 25 17.34 13.40 18.25
C LYS A 25 17.15 11.99 18.78
N PHE A 26 17.67 11.02 18.04
CA PHE A 26 18.02 9.72 18.62
C PHE A 26 19.41 9.33 18.11
N MET A 27 20.40 9.55 18.97
CA MET A 27 21.64 8.77 18.95
C MET A 27 21.28 7.31 19.19
N VAL A 28 21.74 6.40 18.33
CA VAL A 28 21.70 4.97 18.58
C VAL A 28 23.14 4.42 18.60
N PRO A 29 23.53 3.65 19.63
CA PRO A 29 24.80 2.94 19.63
C PRO A 29 24.73 1.72 18.69
N MET A 30 25.88 1.38 18.13
CA MET A 30 26.14 0.27 17.24
C MET A 30 26.04 -1.05 18.03
N THR A 31 25.02 -1.87 17.74
CA THR A 31 24.93 -3.24 18.26
C THR A 31 24.88 -4.22 17.09
N THR A 32 25.90 -5.06 16.98
CA THR A 32 25.95 -6.21 16.07
C THR A 32 24.85 -7.20 16.43
N ALA A 33 23.82 -7.29 15.58
CA ALA A 33 22.81 -8.34 15.66
C ALA A 33 23.18 -9.46 14.68
N ALA A 34 23.18 -10.70 15.18
CA ALA A 34 23.34 -11.90 14.37
C ALA A 34 22.15 -12.04 13.41
N PHE A 35 22.44 -12.31 12.14
CA PHE A 35 21.43 -12.56 11.13
C PHE A 35 20.81 -13.94 11.36
N SER A 36 19.60 -13.98 11.92
CA SER A 36 18.72 -15.14 11.76
C SER A 36 18.19 -15.13 10.34
N THR A 37 18.59 -16.12 9.53
CA THR A 37 17.99 -16.42 8.24
C THR A 37 16.51 -16.72 8.44
N ALA A 38 15.66 -15.72 8.19
CA ALA A 38 14.24 -15.94 8.01
C ALA A 38 14.05 -16.66 6.67
N THR A 39 13.63 -17.91 6.74
CA THR A 39 13.11 -18.67 5.60
C THR A 39 11.94 -17.91 5.00
N ALA A 40 12.10 -17.46 3.75
CA ALA A 40 11.02 -16.93 2.95
C ALA A 40 10.04 -18.07 2.66
N THR A 41 8.89 -18.07 3.34
CA THR A 41 7.76 -18.92 2.99
C THR A 41 7.23 -18.41 1.66
N THR A 42 7.42 -19.19 0.59
CA THR A 42 6.84 -18.95 -0.72
C THR A 42 5.32 -19.12 -0.63
N THR A 43 4.62 -18.04 -0.31
CA THR A 43 3.15 -17.95 -0.41
C THR A 43 2.76 -17.99 -1.89
N ALA A 44 1.69 -18.71 -2.22
CA ALA A 44 1.10 -18.81 -3.56
C ALA A 44 1.13 -17.45 -4.29
N ASN A 45 1.63 -17.46 -5.54
CA ASN A 45 1.86 -16.30 -6.41
C ASN A 45 0.56 -15.57 -6.79
N SER A 46 -0.15 -15.02 -5.82
CA SER A 46 -1.35 -14.23 -6.08
C SER A 46 -0.94 -12.84 -6.51
N THR A 47 -1.42 -12.38 -7.66
CA THR A 47 -1.20 -11.01 -8.13
C THR A 47 -2.45 -10.17 -7.88
N VAL A 48 -2.33 -8.85 -7.95
CA VAL A 48 -3.45 -7.93 -7.78
C VAL A 48 -3.65 -7.15 -9.06
N ARG A 49 -4.91 -6.96 -9.47
CA ARG A 49 -5.26 -6.04 -10.56
C ARG A 49 -6.15 -4.92 -10.05
N VAL A 50 -5.73 -3.70 -10.30
CA VAL A 50 -6.53 -2.50 -10.04
C VAL A 50 -7.16 -2.05 -11.35
N LYS A 51 -8.44 -1.73 -11.34
CA LYS A 51 -9.15 -1.24 -12.52
C LYS A 51 -10.23 -0.22 -12.18
N GLY A 52 -10.63 0.54 -13.20
CA GLY A 52 -11.79 1.42 -13.13
C GLY A 52 -11.60 2.62 -12.20
N SER A 53 -10.36 2.97 -11.84
CA SER A 53 -10.06 4.17 -11.06
C SER A 53 -9.95 5.39 -11.96
N GLY A 54 -10.16 6.59 -11.40
CA GLY A 54 -9.93 7.86 -12.08
C GLY A 54 -8.45 8.18 -12.37
N VAL A 55 -7.51 7.44 -11.80
CA VAL A 55 -6.06 7.64 -11.98
C VAL A 55 -5.50 6.53 -12.86
N GLU A 56 -5.30 6.85 -14.15
CA GLU A 56 -4.92 5.83 -15.14
C GLU A 56 -3.61 5.10 -14.80
N SER A 57 -2.64 5.79 -14.20
CA SER A 57 -1.35 5.19 -13.84
C SER A 57 -1.46 4.07 -12.80
N VAL A 58 -2.58 3.96 -12.06
CA VAL A 58 -2.74 2.88 -11.09
C VAL A 58 -3.60 1.72 -11.60
N ASN A 59 -4.24 1.85 -12.76
CA ASN A 59 -5.12 0.85 -13.39
C ASN A 59 -4.29 -0.28 -14.05
N THR A 60 -3.56 -1.06 -13.27
CA THR A 60 -2.61 -2.07 -13.77
C THR A 60 -2.52 -3.30 -12.87
N HIS A 61 -1.61 -4.21 -13.22
CA HIS A 61 -1.27 -5.41 -12.44
C HIS A 61 -0.13 -5.10 -11.47
N TYR A 62 -0.20 -5.74 -10.30
CA TYR A 62 0.74 -5.59 -9.21
C TYR A 62 1.19 -6.95 -8.72
N GLU A 63 2.46 -7.02 -8.35
CA GLU A 63 3.13 -8.23 -7.86
C GLU A 63 3.69 -7.99 -6.45
N TRP A 64 3.64 -9.05 -5.63
CA TRP A 64 4.20 -8.98 -4.29
C TRP A 64 5.70 -8.72 -4.33
N THR A 65 6.11 -7.75 -3.55
CA THR A 65 7.46 -7.24 -3.41
C THR A 65 7.86 -7.28 -1.94
N PRO A 66 9.06 -7.78 -1.60
CA PRO A 66 9.51 -7.84 -0.22
C PRO A 66 9.72 -6.45 0.37
N ALA A 67 9.56 -6.34 1.69
CA ALA A 67 9.70 -5.08 2.44
C ALA A 67 11.08 -4.42 2.31
N THR A 68 12.10 -5.19 1.94
CA THR A 68 13.48 -4.75 1.75
C THR A 68 13.69 -3.90 0.49
N VAL A 69 12.73 -3.92 -0.44
CA VAL A 69 12.74 -3.04 -1.62
C VAL A 69 11.87 -1.85 -1.29
N ILE A 70 12.41 -0.64 -1.48
CA ILE A 70 11.69 0.62 -1.27
C ILE A 70 11.09 1.08 -2.59
N PRO A 71 9.82 1.53 -2.62
CA PRO A 71 9.23 2.08 -3.84
C PRO A 71 10.00 3.33 -4.34
N PRO A 72 10.37 3.43 -5.63
CA PRO A 72 11.10 4.58 -6.16
C PRO A 72 10.37 5.93 -5.95
N GLY A 73 9.05 5.94 -6.12
CA GLY A 73 8.23 7.12 -5.83
C GLY A 73 8.30 7.54 -4.36
N PHE A 74 8.23 6.57 -3.43
CA PHE A 74 8.37 6.84 -2.00
C PHE A 74 9.72 7.46 -1.64
N GLU A 75 10.82 6.91 -2.18
CA GLU A 75 12.17 7.46 -2.01
C GLU A 75 12.22 8.92 -2.51
N THR A 76 11.65 9.17 -3.69
CA THR A 76 11.59 10.51 -4.29
C THR A 76 10.91 11.51 -3.35
N VAL A 77 9.72 11.18 -2.83
CA VAL A 77 9.00 12.08 -1.92
C VAL A 77 9.74 12.26 -0.59
N CYS A 78 10.37 11.21 -0.06
CA CYS A 78 11.19 11.33 1.16
C CYS A 78 12.38 12.28 0.95
N VAL A 79 13.11 12.15 -0.15
CA VAL A 79 14.26 13.02 -0.48
C VAL A 79 13.80 14.47 -0.64
N GLN A 80 12.70 14.71 -1.35
CA GLN A 80 12.13 16.04 -1.54
C GLN A 80 11.76 16.71 -0.20
N ASN A 81 11.23 15.94 0.74
CA ASN A 81 10.84 16.43 2.07
C ASN A 81 11.94 16.36 3.13
N ARG A 82 13.14 15.89 2.77
CA ARG A 82 14.30 15.69 3.66
C ARG A 82 14.00 14.74 4.82
N TRP A 83 13.31 13.64 4.54
CA TRP A 83 13.10 12.56 5.50
C TRP A 83 14.08 11.41 5.26
N GLY A 84 14.37 10.65 6.31
CA GLY A 84 15.17 9.44 6.19
C GLY A 84 14.35 8.34 5.52
N VAL A 85 14.69 7.98 4.28
CA VAL A 85 13.95 7.03 3.43
C VAL A 85 13.70 5.69 4.15
N GLU A 86 14.78 5.04 4.58
CA GLU A 86 14.75 3.76 5.30
C GLU A 86 13.97 3.84 6.60
N SER A 87 14.21 4.87 7.42
CA SER A 87 13.52 5.03 8.70
C SER A 87 12.03 5.26 8.55
N THR A 88 11.62 6.05 7.54
CA THR A 88 10.22 6.35 7.28
C THR A 88 9.52 5.12 6.70
N TRP A 89 10.14 4.44 5.73
CA TRP A 89 9.56 3.22 5.16
C TRP A 89 9.38 2.13 6.23
N LYS A 90 10.40 1.93 7.07
CA LYS A 90 10.33 0.99 8.19
C LYS A 90 9.21 1.34 9.17
N MET A 91 8.99 2.63 9.46
CA MET A 91 7.92 3.09 10.34
C MET A 91 6.53 2.83 9.74
N LEU A 92 6.33 3.12 8.44
CA LEU A 92 5.03 3.02 7.78
C LEU A 92 4.71 1.57 7.39
N ASN A 93 5.58 0.92 6.63
CA ASN A 93 5.34 -0.43 6.12
C ASN A 93 5.58 -1.52 7.19
N ASN A 94 6.42 -1.25 8.19
CA ASN A 94 6.72 -2.14 9.31
C ASN A 94 7.11 -3.57 8.88
N GLY A 95 7.98 -3.67 7.86
CA GLY A 95 8.52 -4.95 7.39
C GLY A 95 7.54 -5.85 6.63
N LYS A 96 6.35 -5.36 6.26
CA LYS A 96 5.37 -6.12 5.50
C LYS A 96 5.70 -6.17 3.99
N PRO A 97 5.38 -7.26 3.28
CA PRO A 97 5.42 -7.22 1.82
C PRO A 97 4.39 -6.21 1.30
N TRP A 98 4.67 -5.67 0.13
CA TRP A 98 3.84 -4.68 -0.57
C TRP A 98 3.70 -5.06 -2.04
N LEU A 99 2.86 -4.38 -2.79
CA LEU A 99 2.51 -4.72 -4.17
C LEU A 99 3.07 -3.67 -5.11
N ARG A 100 3.87 -4.08 -6.09
CA ARG A 100 4.52 -3.19 -7.08
C ARG A 100 3.96 -3.43 -8.47
N ALA A 101 3.64 -2.36 -9.17
CA ALA A 101 3.35 -2.39 -10.60
C ALA A 101 4.60 -2.20 -11.45
N SER A 102 4.54 -2.61 -12.71
CA SER A 102 5.64 -2.45 -13.68
C SER A 102 6.01 -0.98 -13.97
N ASN A 103 5.11 -0.04 -13.68
CA ASN A 103 5.32 1.39 -13.81
C ASN A 103 5.69 2.06 -12.47
N ASP A 104 6.04 1.30 -11.45
CA ASP A 104 6.41 1.75 -10.10
C ASP A 104 5.29 2.36 -9.25
N ALA A 105 4.03 2.30 -9.68
CA ALA A 105 2.90 2.46 -8.76
C ALA A 105 2.92 1.36 -7.70
N TYR A 106 2.39 1.64 -6.51
CA TYR A 106 2.50 0.68 -5.41
C TYR A 106 1.31 0.70 -4.45
N ILE A 107 1.07 -0.46 -3.83
CA ILE A 107 0.03 -0.67 -2.82
C ILE A 107 0.68 -1.22 -1.56
N TYR A 108 0.39 -0.64 -0.41
CA TYR A 108 0.96 -1.09 0.87
C TYR A 108 -0.01 -0.87 2.03
N LEU A 109 0.14 -1.67 3.08
CA LEU A 109 -0.59 -1.51 4.34
C LEU A 109 0.22 -0.61 5.27
N ASN A 110 -0.23 0.63 5.43
CA ASN A 110 0.39 1.57 6.34
C ASN A 110 0.04 1.20 7.79
N SER A 111 1.07 0.91 8.57
CA SER A 111 0.96 0.50 9.97
C SER A 111 0.67 1.68 10.90
N ALA A 112 0.92 2.92 10.46
CA ALA A 112 0.69 4.11 11.28
C ALA A 112 -0.80 4.48 11.37
N ASP A 113 -1.58 4.23 10.31
CA ASP A 113 -3.01 4.55 10.25
C ASP A 113 -3.91 3.32 10.07
N GLY A 114 -3.33 2.13 9.86
CA GLY A 114 -4.07 0.89 9.63
C GLY A 114 -4.82 0.86 8.30
N GLN A 115 -4.42 1.68 7.32
CA GLN A 115 -5.07 1.77 6.02
C GLN A 115 -4.19 1.17 4.93
N TRP A 116 -4.85 0.58 3.95
CA TRP A 116 -4.28 0.29 2.65
C TRP A 116 -4.16 1.58 1.85
N TRP A 117 -3.05 1.77 1.18
CA TRP A 117 -2.76 2.92 0.32
C TRP A 117 -2.45 2.45 -1.09
N ILE A 118 -2.93 3.17 -2.10
CA ILE A 118 -2.46 3.09 -3.49
C ILE A 118 -1.79 4.42 -3.80
N ASP A 119 -0.54 4.34 -4.21
CA ASP A 119 0.29 5.48 -4.54
C ASP A 119 0.69 5.41 -6.02
N LYS A 120 0.72 6.59 -6.66
CA LYS A 120 1.19 6.75 -8.05
C LYS A 120 2.70 6.46 -8.16
N PRO A 121 3.22 6.29 -9.39
CA PRO A 121 4.66 6.14 -9.62
C PRO A 121 5.54 7.24 -9.04
N ASP A 122 5.01 8.46 -8.91
CA ASP A 122 5.71 9.61 -8.33
C ASP A 122 5.71 9.64 -6.79
N GLY A 123 5.06 8.67 -6.14
CA GLY A 123 4.97 8.54 -4.69
C GLY A 123 3.78 9.26 -4.05
N ASP A 124 2.93 9.92 -4.84
CA ASP A 124 1.72 10.54 -4.32
C ASP A 124 0.63 9.50 -4.04
N GLY A 125 0.15 9.47 -2.79
CA GLY A 125 -1.05 8.70 -2.44
C GLY A 125 -2.31 9.20 -3.15
N VAL A 126 -3.10 8.27 -3.68
CA VAL A 126 -4.34 8.58 -4.42
C VAL A 126 -5.58 7.94 -3.81
N TYR A 127 -5.49 6.71 -3.31
CA TYR A 127 -6.61 5.99 -2.71
C TYR A 127 -6.24 5.37 -1.38
N VAL A 128 -7.21 5.33 -0.46
CA VAL A 128 -7.06 4.65 0.83
C VAL A 128 -8.26 3.76 1.14
N ALA A 129 -8.04 2.63 1.80
CA ALA A 129 -9.09 1.73 2.27
C ALA A 129 -8.76 1.19 3.68
N PRO A 130 -9.74 0.92 4.54
CA PRO A 130 -9.47 0.30 5.84
C PRO A 130 -8.94 -1.12 5.67
N LYS A 131 -8.09 -1.57 6.60
CA LYS A 131 -7.84 -3.00 6.79
C LYS A 131 -9.17 -3.70 7.16
N GLU A 132 -9.41 -4.92 6.66
CA GLU A 132 -10.70 -5.65 6.77
C GLU A 132 -11.31 -5.71 8.18
N ASP A 133 -10.49 -5.72 9.25
CA ASP A 133 -10.96 -5.64 10.65
C ASP A 133 -11.69 -4.33 11.00
N GLN A 134 -11.63 -3.31 10.13
CA GLN A 134 -12.20 -1.98 10.27
C GLN A 134 -13.14 -1.61 9.10
N ALA A 135 -13.43 -2.55 8.20
CA ALA A 135 -14.45 -2.35 7.19
C ALA A 135 -15.81 -2.29 7.91
N ALA A 136 -16.47 -1.13 7.91
CA ALA A 136 -17.81 -1.00 8.47
C ALA A 136 -18.73 -2.09 7.89
N PRO A 137 -19.58 -2.74 8.69
CA PRO A 137 -20.52 -3.71 8.16
C PRO A 137 -21.38 -3.03 7.10
N GLN A 138 -21.29 -3.52 5.86
CA GLN A 138 -22.17 -3.10 4.79
C GLN A 138 -23.59 -3.48 5.23
N GLN A 139 -24.40 -2.46 5.52
CA GLN A 139 -25.80 -2.63 5.85
C GLN A 139 -26.54 -2.98 4.55
N GLY A 140 -26.70 -4.27 4.29
CA GLY A 140 -27.42 -4.87 3.18
C GLY A 140 -27.70 -6.34 3.49
N ASP A 141 -28.93 -6.77 3.23
CA ASP A 141 -29.58 -7.98 3.74
C ASP A 141 -28.83 -9.32 3.61
N ALA A 142 -29.20 -10.21 4.54
CA ALA A 142 -28.77 -11.58 4.77
C ALA A 142 -28.43 -12.44 3.52
N THR A 143 -27.26 -13.09 3.56
CA THR A 143 -27.14 -14.57 3.64
C THR A 143 -25.70 -14.92 4.03
N SER A 144 -25.46 -14.94 5.34
CA SER A 144 -24.23 -15.47 5.92
C SER A 144 -24.22 -16.99 5.77
N SER A 145 -23.46 -17.50 4.80
CA SER A 145 -22.92 -18.87 4.86
C SER A 145 -21.49 -18.77 5.37
N SER A 146 -21.35 -18.49 6.66
CA SER A 146 -20.06 -18.51 7.35
C SER A 146 -19.66 -19.96 7.62
N SER A 147 -18.89 -20.56 6.71
CA SER A 147 -18.05 -21.71 7.03
C SER A 147 -16.82 -21.19 7.76
N SER A 148 -16.99 -20.93 9.05
CA SER A 148 -15.90 -20.70 10.00
C SER A 148 -15.18 -22.02 10.25
N CYS A 149 -14.00 -22.17 9.68
CA CYS A 149 -13.00 -23.12 10.17
C CYS A 149 -11.95 -22.29 10.92
N GLY A 150 -11.97 -22.38 12.25
CA GLY A 150 -10.93 -21.82 13.09
C GLY A 150 -9.58 -22.43 12.74
N GLY A 151 -8.66 -21.58 12.29
CA GLY A 151 -7.24 -21.89 12.09
C GLY A 151 -6.41 -20.97 12.96
N THR A 152 -5.84 -21.53 14.02
CA THR A 152 -4.76 -20.93 14.80
C THR A 152 -3.53 -20.68 13.93
N GLY A 153 -3.07 -19.43 13.88
CA GLY A 153 -1.65 -19.09 13.73
C GLY A 153 -0.99 -19.43 12.40
N GLU A 154 -1.33 -18.70 11.35
CA GLU A 154 -0.42 -18.47 10.23
C GLU A 154 -0.56 -17.00 9.84
N ALA A 155 0.55 -16.27 9.75
CA ALA A 155 0.53 -14.87 9.36
C ALA A 155 0.19 -14.79 7.87
N SER A 156 -1.08 -14.97 7.53
CA SER A 156 -1.62 -14.64 6.23
C SER A 156 -1.28 -13.18 5.96
N HIS A 157 -0.46 -12.94 4.93
CA HIS A 157 -0.20 -11.59 4.47
C HIS A 157 -1.56 -10.94 4.20
N ALA A 158 -1.86 -9.86 4.92
CA ALA A 158 -3.10 -9.13 4.71
C ALA A 158 -3.17 -8.74 3.23
N VAL A 159 -4.31 -8.97 2.60
CA VAL A 159 -4.56 -8.60 1.20
C VAL A 159 -5.28 -7.26 1.13
N PRO A 160 -5.07 -6.46 0.06
CA PRO A 160 -5.85 -5.25 -0.14
C PRO A 160 -7.33 -5.60 -0.37
N PRO A 161 -8.27 -4.81 0.19
CA PRO A 161 -9.70 -5.08 0.04
C PRO A 161 -10.14 -4.84 -1.42
N ALA A 162 -11.10 -5.64 -1.89
CA ALA A 162 -11.60 -5.52 -3.25
C ALA A 162 -12.36 -4.21 -3.53
N THR A 163 -12.99 -3.65 -2.47
CA THR A 163 -13.82 -2.45 -2.52
C THR A 163 -13.60 -1.59 -1.26
N GLY A 164 -14.32 -0.47 -1.12
CA GLY A 164 -14.20 0.41 0.05
C GLY A 164 -13.07 1.43 -0.04
N TRP A 165 -12.46 1.57 -1.22
CA TRP A 165 -11.46 2.59 -1.51
C TRP A 165 -12.09 3.99 -1.54
N ARG A 166 -11.40 4.94 -0.92
CA ARG A 166 -11.75 6.36 -0.91
C ARG A 166 -10.67 7.14 -1.64
N ALA A 167 -11.08 7.94 -2.62
CA ALA A 167 -10.20 8.91 -3.28
C ALA A 167 -9.77 10.00 -2.29
N LEU A 168 -8.47 10.33 -2.28
CA LEU A 168 -7.93 11.43 -1.47
C LEU A 168 -8.24 12.81 -2.07
N SER A 169 -8.67 12.86 -3.32
CA SER A 169 -9.09 14.07 -4.04
C SER A 169 -10.26 13.72 -4.96
N PRO A 170 -11.25 14.62 -5.13
CA PRO A 170 -12.33 14.43 -6.11
C PRO A 170 -11.82 14.25 -7.56
N LEU A 171 -10.61 14.72 -7.85
CA LEU A 171 -9.98 14.54 -9.17
C LEU A 171 -9.58 13.08 -9.44
N TYR A 172 -9.53 12.24 -8.42
CA TYR A 172 -9.20 10.83 -8.54
C TYR A 172 -10.46 9.96 -8.61
N ASP A 173 -11.66 10.53 -8.57
CA ASP A 173 -12.86 9.74 -8.80
C ASP A 173 -12.92 9.22 -10.24
N PRO A 174 -13.43 8.00 -10.47
CA PRO A 174 -14.01 7.08 -9.49
C PRO A 174 -12.97 6.29 -8.65
N ALA A 175 -13.42 5.73 -7.53
CA ALA A 175 -12.63 4.81 -6.71
C ALA A 175 -12.33 3.50 -7.46
N PRO A 176 -11.15 2.89 -7.21
CA PRO A 176 -10.75 1.65 -7.87
C PRO A 176 -11.57 0.46 -7.41
N LEU A 177 -11.65 -0.54 -8.31
CA LEU A 177 -11.96 -1.92 -7.94
C LEU A 177 -10.67 -2.73 -7.97
N VAL A 178 -10.45 -3.53 -6.94
CA VAL A 178 -9.24 -4.34 -6.76
C VAL A 178 -9.61 -5.82 -6.85
N GLU A 179 -8.95 -6.54 -7.74
CA GLU A 179 -9.15 -7.97 -7.96
C GLU A 179 -7.91 -8.74 -7.51
N LEU A 180 -8.09 -9.73 -6.65
CA LEU A 180 -7.06 -10.72 -6.36
C LEU A 180 -7.09 -11.78 -7.47
N ILE A 181 -5.94 -11.99 -8.10
CA ILE A 181 -5.75 -13.01 -9.14
C ILE A 181 -4.91 -14.12 -8.51
N GLU A 182 -5.58 -15.22 -8.15
CA GLU A 182 -4.89 -16.42 -7.69
C GLU A 182 -4.31 -17.15 -8.90
N ASN A 183 -2.98 -17.27 -8.94
CA ASN A 183 -2.34 -18.14 -9.90
C ASN A 183 -2.49 -19.57 -9.38
N SER A 184 -3.62 -20.20 -9.69
CA SER A 184 -3.81 -21.62 -9.47
C SER A 184 -2.72 -22.37 -10.26
N ASN A 185 -1.77 -22.96 -9.54
CA ASN A 185 -0.87 -23.93 -10.13
C ASN A 185 -1.73 -25.06 -10.70
N ILE A 186 -1.75 -25.16 -12.03
CA ILE A 186 -2.21 -26.33 -12.76
C ILE A 186 -1.25 -27.47 -12.41
N ASN A 187 -1.49 -28.11 -11.27
CA ASN A 187 -0.94 -29.43 -10.94
C ASN A 187 -2.12 -30.37 -10.72
N ASN A 188 -2.88 -30.60 -11.79
CA ASN A 188 -3.62 -31.85 -11.96
C ASN A 188 -3.14 -32.46 -13.28
N ASP A 189 -2.77 -33.73 -13.19
CA ASP A 189 -2.41 -34.68 -14.26
C ASP A 189 -0.98 -34.60 -14.83
N ILE A 190 -0.05 -35.34 -14.20
CA ILE A 190 0.74 -36.44 -14.83
C ILE A 190 0.93 -37.57 -13.82
#